data_AF-A0A2E3UEF4-F1
#
_entry.id   AF-A0A2E3UEF4-F1
#
_cell.length_a   1.000
_cell.length_b   1.000
_cell.length_c   1.000
_cell.angle_alpha   90.00
_cell.angle_beta   90.00
_cell.angle_gamma   90.00
#
_symmetry.space_group_name_H-M   'P 1'
#
loop_
_entity.id
_entity.type
_entity.pdbx_description
1 polymer ?
#
loop_
_entity_poly.entity_id
_entity_poly.type
_entity_poly.pdbx_seq_one_letter_code
_entity_poly.pdbx_strand_id
1 'polypeptide(L)'
;MTIFYNVYSDLELPDLVQRLSVAANGAGDLWEAWSAYDDLGPFHLEIMAEYGVQEDFKSGCFTRHSKANLSRARDVLLEFFESLPGRKLLLNGDVFVAFRPE
;
A
#
# COMPACT_ATOMS: atom_id res chain seq x y z
N MET A 1 4.55 -19.21 3.41
CA MET A 1 5.34 -17.96 3.45
C MET A 1 4.45 -16.86 2.93
N THR A 2 4.32 -15.80 3.71
CA THR A 2 3.39 -14.71 3.45
C THR A 2 4.17 -13.49 3.00
N ILE A 3 3.60 -12.75 2.06
CA ILE A 3 4.15 -11.52 1.51
C ILE A 3 3.17 -10.41 1.85
N PHE A 4 3.73 -9.26 2.20
CA PHE A 4 2.94 -8.10 2.56
C PHE A 4 3.48 -6.85 1.90
N TYR A 5 2.57 -5.94 1.59
CA TYR A 5 2.90 -4.65 1.02
C TYR A 5 2.26 -3.53 1.80
N ASN A 6 2.97 -2.42 1.90
CA ASN A 6 2.47 -1.17 2.45
C ASN A 6 2.35 -0.15 1.32
N VAL A 7 1.20 0.50 1.21
CA VAL A 7 0.97 1.62 0.29
C VAL A 7 0.63 2.86 1.10
N TYR A 8 1.33 3.96 0.85
CA TYR A 8 1.08 5.27 1.47
C TYR A 8 0.56 6.25 0.43
N SER A 9 -0.33 7.16 0.86
CA SER A 9 -1.01 8.09 -0.02
C SER A 9 -1.41 9.38 0.71
N ASP A 10 -1.54 10.47 -0.04
CA ASP A 10 -2.09 11.75 0.45
C ASP A 10 -3.63 11.74 0.57
N LEU A 11 -4.27 10.59 0.31
CA LEU A 11 -5.70 10.40 0.54
C LEU A 11 -6.04 10.43 2.03
N GLU A 12 -7.20 10.97 2.36
CA GLU A 12 -7.80 10.80 3.69
C GLU A 12 -8.20 9.34 3.90
N LEU A 13 -8.17 8.88 5.15
CA LEU A 13 -8.48 7.47 5.49
C LEU A 13 -9.81 6.96 4.89
N PRO A 14 -10.94 7.71 4.92
CA PRO A 14 -12.19 7.23 4.34
C PRO A 14 -12.10 6.93 2.83
N ASP A 15 -11.38 7.78 2.08
CA ASP A 15 -11.19 7.61 0.64
C ASP A 15 -10.30 6.41 0.34
N LEU A 16 -9.23 6.24 1.13
CA LEU A 16 -8.33 5.09 1.00
C LEU A 16 -9.07 3.78 1.33
N VAL A 17 -9.85 3.75 2.43
CA VAL A 17 -10.66 2.59 2.83
C VAL A 17 -11.64 2.20 1.73
N GLN A 18 -12.34 3.17 1.14
CA GLN A 18 -13.30 2.88 0.06
C GLN A 18 -12.60 2.23 -1.14
N ARG A 19 -11.50 2.82 -1.60
CA ARG A 19 -10.73 2.33 -2.76
C ARG A 19 -10.11 0.95 -2.49
N LEU A 20 -9.52 0.77 -1.31
CA LEU A 20 -8.94 -0.49 -0.89
C LEU A 20 -9.99 -1.60 -0.79
N SER A 21 -11.18 -1.28 -0.28
CA SER A 21 -12.28 -2.24 -0.20
C SER A 21 -12.73 -2.71 -1.58
N VAL A 22 -12.81 -1.80 -2.56
CA VAL A 22 -13.13 -2.15 -3.95
C VAL A 22 -12.05 -3.05 -4.55
N ALA A 23 -10.77 -2.70 -4.38
CA ALA A 23 -9.65 -3.50 -4.86
C ALA A 23 -9.61 -4.89 -4.22
N ALA A 24 -9.82 -4.97 -2.91
CA ALA A 24 -9.85 -6.24 -2.18
C ALA A 24 -11.01 -7.14 -2.61
N ASN A 25 -12.20 -6.56 -2.84
CA ASN A 25 -13.33 -7.30 -3.38
C ASN A 25 -13.04 -7.83 -4.80
N GLY A 26 -12.33 -7.04 -5.63
CA GLY A 26 -11.87 -7.48 -6.94
C GLY A 26 -10.77 -8.55 -6.88
N ALA A 27 -9.90 -8.50 -5.86
CA ALA A 27 -8.85 -9.48 -5.62
C ALA A 27 -9.42 -10.84 -5.16
N GLY A 28 -10.56 -10.85 -4.47
CA GLY A 28 -11.15 -12.04 -3.88
C GLY A 28 -10.17 -12.73 -2.91
N ASP A 29 -10.02 -14.04 -3.04
CA ASP A 29 -9.15 -14.85 -2.16
C ASP A 29 -7.64 -14.64 -2.38
N LEU A 30 -7.25 -13.77 -3.33
CA LEU A 30 -5.83 -13.45 -3.55
C LEU A 30 -5.23 -12.65 -2.40
N TRP A 31 -6.01 -11.79 -1.74
CA TRP A 31 -5.58 -11.02 -0.58
C TRP A 31 -6.19 -11.61 0.70
N GLU A 32 -5.34 -12.26 1.49
CA GLU A 32 -5.72 -12.95 2.72
C GLU A 32 -6.04 -11.99 3.87
N ALA A 33 -5.51 -10.78 3.81
CA ALA A 33 -5.82 -9.71 4.76
C ALA A 33 -5.46 -8.35 4.14
N TRP A 34 -6.18 -7.32 4.58
CA TRP A 34 -5.91 -5.94 4.23
C TRP A 34 -6.46 -5.01 5.31
N SER A 35 -5.87 -3.83 5.45
CA SER A 35 -6.34 -2.77 6.35
C SER A 35 -5.82 -1.42 5.87
N ALA A 36 -6.51 -0.34 6.23
CA ALA A 36 -6.03 1.03 6.05
C ALA A 36 -5.96 1.73 7.41
N TYR A 37 -5.10 2.73 7.51
CA TYR A 37 -4.77 3.46 8.74
C TYR A 37 -4.26 4.88 8.38
N ASP A 38 -4.46 5.84 9.28
CA ASP A 38 -3.95 7.23 9.17
C ASP A 38 -2.82 7.52 10.17
N ASP A 39 -2.75 6.75 11.26
CA ASP A 39 -1.58 6.76 12.16
C ASP A 39 -0.46 5.90 11.56
N LEU A 40 0.47 6.55 10.87
CA LEU A 40 1.63 5.90 10.25
C LEU A 40 2.70 5.51 11.28
N GLY A 41 2.74 6.15 12.45
CA GLY A 41 3.79 5.95 13.44
C GLY A 41 5.21 6.38 13.00
N PRO A 42 6.13 6.59 13.95
CA PRO A 42 7.46 7.14 13.68
C PRO A 42 8.35 6.23 12.83
N PHE A 43 8.23 4.91 12.99
CA PHE A 43 9.04 3.93 12.25
C PHE A 43 8.84 4.03 10.73
N HIS A 44 7.62 4.25 10.28
CA HIS A 44 7.33 4.34 8.85
C HIS A 44 7.83 5.66 8.24
N LEU A 45 7.84 6.74 9.02
CA LEU A 45 8.41 8.02 8.60
C LEU A 45 9.94 7.93 8.42
N GLU A 46 10.63 7.20 9.30
CA GLU A 46 12.07 6.96 9.19
C GLU A 46 12.41 6.22 7.88
N ILE A 47 11.67 5.15 7.55
CA ILE A 47 11.86 4.39 6.30
C ILE A 47 11.63 5.29 5.08
N MET A 48 10.58 6.13 5.09
CA MET A 48 10.29 7.05 4.00
C MET A 48 11.43 8.04 3.76
N ALA A 49 11.99 8.58 4.85
CA ALA A 49 13.11 9.50 4.80
C ALA A 49 14.38 8.85 4.20
N GLU A 50 14.65 7.57 4.49
CA GLU A 50 15.75 6.83 3.87
C GLU A 50 15.63 6.75 2.34
N TYR A 51 14.40 6.72 1.83
CA TYR A 51 14.10 6.70 0.39
C TYR A 51 13.88 8.10 -0.22
N GLY A 52 14.20 9.17 0.52
CA GLY A 52 14.10 10.55 0.03
C GLY A 52 12.67 11.10 -0.04
N VAL A 53 11.70 10.42 0.59
CA VAL A 53 10.33 10.92 0.73
C VAL A 53 10.27 11.79 1.97
N GLN A 54 10.32 13.12 1.78
CA GLN A 54 10.46 14.09 2.86
C GLN A 54 9.15 14.56 3.50
N GLU A 55 8.00 14.31 2.85
CA GLU A 55 6.71 14.80 3.33
C GLU A 55 5.84 13.65 3.86
N ASP A 56 5.14 13.90 4.95
CA ASP A 56 4.24 12.93 5.58
C ASP A 56 3.05 12.62 4.66
N PHE A 57 2.73 11.34 4.53
CA PHE A 57 1.48 10.90 3.90
C PHE A 57 0.33 10.99 4.91
N LYS A 58 -0.89 11.15 4.41
CA LYS A 58 -2.08 11.23 5.28
C LYS A 58 -2.59 9.87 5.71
N SER A 59 -2.40 8.85 4.88
CA SER A 59 -2.84 7.50 5.19
C SER A 59 -1.97 6.44 4.53
N GLY A 60 -2.07 5.23 5.07
CA GLY A 60 -1.43 4.03 4.60
C GLY A 60 -2.38 2.86 4.57
N CYS A 61 -2.03 1.84 3.80
CA CYS A 61 -2.70 0.55 3.86
C CYS A 61 -1.72 -0.59 3.74
N PHE A 62 -2.15 -1.72 4.25
CA PHE A 62 -1.43 -2.97 4.26
C PHE A 62 -2.23 -4.00 3.48
N THR A 63 -1.55 -4.83 2.68
CA THR A 63 -2.12 -6.01 2.03
C THR A 63 -1.25 -7.22 2.30
N ARG A 64 -1.86 -8.40 2.37
CA ARG A 64 -1.20 -9.67 2.69
C ARG A 64 -1.68 -10.78 1.77
N HIS A 65 -0.75 -11.60 1.27
CA HIS A 65 -1.09 -12.77 0.46
C HIS A 65 -0.03 -13.88 0.60
N SER A 66 -0.42 -15.12 0.29
CA SER A 66 0.51 -16.25 0.21
C SER A 66 1.41 -16.17 -1.02
N LYS A 67 2.66 -16.63 -0.86
CA LYS A 67 3.62 -16.82 -1.96
C LYS A 67 3.07 -17.68 -3.11
N ALA A 68 2.11 -18.56 -2.84
CA ALA A 68 1.48 -19.39 -3.88
C ALA A 68 0.78 -18.56 -4.97
N ASN A 69 0.30 -17.37 -4.62
CA ASN A 69 -0.45 -16.48 -5.50
C ASN A 69 0.35 -15.23 -5.93
N LEU A 70 1.69 -15.25 -5.76
CA LEU A 70 2.55 -14.07 -5.83
C LEU A 70 2.33 -13.20 -7.08
N SER A 71 2.34 -13.78 -8.29
CA SER A 71 2.19 -12.99 -9.51
C SER A 71 0.84 -12.25 -9.53
N ARG A 72 -0.27 -12.99 -9.41
CA ARG A 72 -1.62 -12.43 -9.55
C ARG A 72 -1.96 -11.46 -8.41
N ALA A 73 -1.60 -11.79 -7.18
CA ALA A 73 -1.83 -10.92 -6.04
C ALA A 73 -1.03 -9.62 -6.13
N ARG A 74 0.19 -9.67 -6.70
CA ARG A 74 1.01 -8.49 -6.98
C ARG A 74 0.42 -7.66 -8.12
N ASP A 75 -0.08 -8.28 -9.19
CA ASP A 75 -0.66 -7.54 -10.32
C ASP A 75 -1.85 -6.70 -9.85
N VAL A 76 -2.76 -7.27 -9.07
CA VAL A 76 -3.91 -6.53 -8.48
C VAL A 76 -3.46 -5.40 -7.55
N LEU A 77 -2.38 -5.61 -6.79
CA LEU A 77 -1.81 -4.55 -5.96
C LEU A 77 -1.22 -3.41 -6.77
N LEU A 78 -0.50 -3.71 -7.85
CA LEU A 78 0.05 -2.70 -8.72
C LEU A 78 -1.06 -1.92 -9.44
N GLU A 79 -2.12 -2.59 -9.87
CA GLU A 79 -3.31 -1.93 -10.42
C GLU A 79 -3.97 -1.00 -9.39
N PHE A 80 -4.16 -1.46 -8.16
CA PHE A 80 -4.65 -0.62 -7.06
C PHE A 80 -3.73 0.59 -6.83
N PHE A 81 -2.43 0.36 -6.71
CA PHE A 81 -1.43 1.42 -6.49
C PHE A 81 -1.49 2.47 -7.60
N GLU A 82 -1.44 2.07 -8.87
CA GLU A 82 -1.49 3.00 -10.00
C GLU A 82 -2.84 3.72 -10.13
N SER A 83 -3.92 3.17 -9.55
CA SER A 83 -5.24 3.83 -9.52
C SER A 83 -5.36 4.97 -8.49
N LEU A 84 -4.43 5.05 -7.53
CA LEU A 84 -4.47 6.08 -6.49
C LEU A 84 -4.04 7.43 -7.07
N PRO A 85 -4.80 8.52 -6.83
CA PRO A 85 -4.41 9.85 -7.24
C PRO A 85 -3.30 10.39 -6.34
N GLY A 86 -2.58 11.40 -6.83
CA GLY A 86 -1.59 12.10 -6.04
C GLY A 86 -0.36 11.25 -5.75
N ARG A 87 0.44 11.80 -4.83
CA ARG A 87 1.65 11.18 -4.34
C ARG A 87 1.34 9.86 -3.64
N LYS A 88 2.19 8.86 -3.92
CA LYS A 88 2.03 7.51 -3.37
C LYS A 88 3.34 6.75 -3.34
N LEU A 89 3.52 5.95 -2.30
CA LEU A 89 4.68 5.09 -2.08
C LEU A 89 4.23 3.65 -1.85
N LEU A 90 4.94 2.70 -2.45
CA LEU A 90 4.73 1.27 -2.28
C LEU A 90 6.01 0.60 -1.75
N LEU A 91 5.87 -0.13 -0.66
CA LEU A 91 6.92 -0.93 -0.03
C LEU A 91 6.49 -2.40 0.08
N ASN A 92 7.46 -3.32 0.04
CA ASN A 92 7.29 -4.73 0.42
C ASN A 92 7.99 -4.94 1.76
N GLY A 93 7.21 -4.92 2.84
CA GLY A 93 7.75 -4.64 4.16
C GLY A 93 8.41 -3.27 4.23
N ASP A 94 9.72 -3.24 4.43
CA ASP A 94 10.58 -2.06 4.47
C ASP A 94 11.35 -1.83 3.15
N VAL A 95 11.26 -2.76 2.20
CA VAL A 95 11.96 -2.67 0.91
C VAL A 95 11.19 -1.78 -0.05
N PHE A 96 11.88 -0.79 -0.62
CA PHE A 96 11.34 0.07 -1.66
C PHE A 96 10.91 -0.71 -2.91
N VAL A 97 9.68 -0.46 -3.38
CA VAL A 97 9.17 -1.02 -4.63
C VAL A 97 8.92 0.08 -5.66
N ALA A 98 8.14 1.11 -5.31
CA ALA A 98 7.80 2.18 -6.22
C ALA A 98 7.40 3.47 -5.48
N PHE A 99 7.72 4.61 -6.06
CA PHE A 99 7.25 5.93 -5.61
C PHE A 99 6.74 6.72 -6.82
N ARG A 100 5.60 7.41 -6.63
CA ARG A 100 5.03 8.37 -7.58
C ARG A 100 4.89 9.70 -6.84
N PRO A 101 5.61 10.75 -7.26
CA PRO A 101 5.53 12.06 -6.63
C PRO A 101 4.28 12.88 -7.01
N GLU A 102 3.47 12.41 -7.98
CA GLU A 102 2.42 13.16 -8.67
C GLU A 102 1.06 12.44 -8.67
#